data_AF-A0A6L9U602-F1
#
_entry.id   AF-A0A6L9U602-F1
#
_cell.length_a   1.000
_cell.length_b   1.000
_cell.length_c   1.000
_cell.angle_alpha   90.00
_cell.angle_beta   90.00
_cell.angle_gamma   90.00
#
_symmetry.space_group_name_H-M   'P 1'
#
loop_
_entity.id
_entity.type
_entity.pdbx_description
1 polymer ?
#
loop_
_entity_poly.entity_id
_entity_poly.type
_entity_poly.pdbx_seq_one_letter_code
_entity_poly.pdbx_strand_id
1 'polypeptide(L)'
;MAGTDARYLFRDYGPMVLFASITIGGMVFIWSSKLLGWSLPVVTGVPLALMAIYFVVSLAVAGFRLHNEQAGDNLYYMGFLFTLSSLGVSLYLFAGETSIETIVRNFGIAVTSTIAGVTLRILFNQMRRDPIDIERSVRHELAEMTRRVRTELDSSSREFSHYRRVSNQMLSEGFEEIAHQAERNGQEINKILETLARQAVTPINDAAAQLTATTSQLSEIIGTFGAAVENVGKKLEEIRSPEDLVRAELAPAIAAIKEMSEAQLQPLRNIEVAIGRMAEAMGQAPLPRSAAAEPDDAASENEAVPRKHWWHLW
;
A
#
# COMPACT_ATOMS: atom_id res chain seq x y z
N MET A 1 -1.45 56.00 55.80
CA MET A 1 -0.93 56.22 54.44
C MET A 1 0.55 56.62 54.49
N ALA A 2 0.94 57.79 55.01
CA ALA A 2 2.35 58.26 55.03
C ALA A 2 3.43 57.21 55.44
N GLY A 3 3.15 56.32 56.40
CA GLY A 3 4.07 55.24 56.79
C GLY A 3 4.25 54.09 55.79
N THR A 4 3.59 54.15 54.63
CA THR A 4 3.74 53.23 53.49
C THR A 4 4.68 53.85 52.46
N ASP A 5 4.40 55.07 52.02
CA ASP A 5 5.16 55.80 50.99
C ASP A 5 6.62 55.99 51.39
N ALA A 6 6.87 56.27 52.67
CA ALA A 6 8.20 56.34 53.24
C ALA A 6 9.04 55.07 53.04
N ARG A 7 8.42 53.87 52.99
CA ARG A 7 9.13 52.59 52.78
C ARG A 7 9.48 52.35 51.32
N TYR A 8 8.62 52.79 50.39
CA TYR A 8 8.92 52.75 48.96
C TYR A 8 10.07 53.69 48.64
N LEU A 9 10.01 54.94 49.10
CA LEU A 9 11.10 55.91 48.97
C LEU A 9 12.43 55.39 49.55
N PHE A 10 12.40 54.73 50.72
CA PHE A 10 13.61 54.15 51.32
C PHE A 10 14.19 52.97 50.54
N ARG A 11 13.36 52.17 49.85
CA ARG A 11 13.82 51.05 49.03
C ARG A 11 14.37 51.53 47.69
N ASP A 12 13.69 52.50 47.08
CA ASP A 12 13.95 52.88 45.69
C ASP A 12 15.05 53.97 45.59
N TYR A 13 15.17 54.88 46.58
CA TYR A 13 16.26 55.87 46.67
C TYR A 13 17.35 55.54 47.71
N GLY A 14 17.05 54.72 48.73
CA GLY A 14 18.00 54.40 49.80
C GLY A 14 19.37 53.87 49.34
N PRO A 15 19.46 52.99 48.32
CA PRO A 15 20.76 52.54 47.80
C PRO A 15 21.62 53.68 47.24
N MET A 16 21.00 54.67 46.60
CA MET A 16 21.68 55.85 46.06
C MET A 16 22.18 56.77 47.19
N VAL A 17 21.36 56.97 48.23
CA VAL A 17 21.73 57.74 49.42
C VAL A 17 22.86 57.05 50.21
N LEU A 18 22.83 55.72 50.32
CA LEU A 18 23.89 54.92 50.95
C LEU A 18 25.22 55.07 50.20
N PHE A 19 25.21 54.93 48.87
CA PHE A 19 26.41 55.14 48.05
C PHE A 19 26.94 56.57 48.17
N ALA A 20 26.08 57.59 48.04
CA ALA A 20 26.48 58.98 48.10
C ALA A 20 27.05 59.37 49.47
N SER A 21 26.40 58.96 50.57
CA SER A 21 26.85 59.28 51.94
C SER A 21 28.18 58.61 52.29
N ILE A 22 28.38 57.33 51.93
CA ILE A 22 29.66 56.64 52.16
C ILE A 22 30.77 57.24 51.29
N THR A 23 30.48 57.60 50.04
CA THR A 23 31.47 58.20 49.13
C THR A 23 31.87 59.61 49.60
N ILE A 24 30.92 60.49 49.87
CA ILE A 24 31.21 61.86 50.34
C ILE A 24 31.90 61.81 51.72
N GLY A 25 31.42 60.96 52.64
CA GLY A 25 32.05 60.76 53.95
C GLY A 25 33.49 60.27 53.84
N GLY A 26 33.77 59.30 52.95
CA GLY A 26 35.13 58.82 52.69
C GLY A 26 36.03 59.88 52.06
N MET A 27 35.53 60.71 51.13
CA MET A 27 36.29 61.83 50.55
C MET A 27 36.63 62.89 51.62
N VAL A 28 35.68 63.26 52.47
CA VAL A 28 35.89 64.21 53.59
C VAL A 28 36.85 63.63 54.63
N PHE A 29 36.77 62.33 54.91
CA PHE A 29 37.74 61.64 55.78
C PHE A 29 39.16 61.69 55.19
N ILE A 30 39.34 61.35 53.91
CA ILE A 30 40.65 61.40 53.23
C ILE A 30 41.24 62.81 53.26
N TRP A 31 40.40 63.83 53.05
CA TRP A 31 40.84 65.23 53.06
C TRP A 31 41.27 65.67 54.46
N SER A 32 40.41 65.51 55.46
CA SER A 32 40.69 65.91 56.85
C SER A 32 41.86 65.13 57.46
N SER A 33 41.92 63.81 57.32
CA SER A 33 43.00 62.99 57.88
C SER A 33 44.38 63.32 57.28
N LYS A 34 44.45 63.65 55.98
CA LYS A 34 45.70 64.14 55.36
C LYS A 34 46.11 65.53 55.82
N LEU A 35 45.18 66.49 55.90
CA LEU A 35 45.48 67.83 56.43
C LEU A 35 45.94 67.79 57.89
N LEU A 36 45.45 66.84 58.67
CA LEU A 36 45.85 66.59 60.06
C LEU A 36 47.11 65.71 60.21
N GLY A 37 47.78 65.34 59.11
CA GLY A 37 49.04 64.58 59.14
C GLY A 37 48.91 63.12 59.61
N TRP A 38 47.73 62.49 59.47
CA TRP A 38 47.50 61.12 59.95
C TRP A 38 48.32 60.08 59.16
N SER A 39 48.60 58.94 59.79
CA SER A 39 49.44 57.91 59.20
C SER A 39 48.80 57.25 57.97
N LEU A 40 49.62 57.04 56.93
CA LEU A 40 49.18 56.50 55.63
C LEU A 40 48.35 55.20 55.72
N PRO A 41 48.65 54.23 56.63
CA PRO A 41 47.82 53.04 56.80
C PRO A 41 46.38 53.35 57.24
N VAL A 42 46.17 54.38 58.06
CA VAL A 42 44.82 54.81 58.50
C VAL A 42 44.10 55.54 57.36
N VAL A 43 44.80 56.47 56.71
CA VAL A 43 44.29 57.27 55.57
C VAL A 43 43.77 56.39 54.42
N THR A 44 44.34 55.20 54.23
CA THR A 44 43.92 54.26 53.17
C THR A 44 43.09 53.07 53.69
N GLY A 45 43.38 52.58 54.90
CA GLY A 45 42.66 51.46 55.50
C GLY A 45 41.19 51.77 55.78
N VAL A 46 40.86 53.01 56.19
CA VAL A 46 39.46 53.43 56.41
C VAL A 46 38.66 53.49 55.09
N PRO A 47 39.13 54.12 53.99
CA PRO A 47 38.51 53.99 52.67
C PRO A 47 38.29 52.55 52.20
N LEU A 48 39.28 51.65 52.37
CA LEU A 48 39.13 50.23 52.03
C LEU A 48 38.05 49.55 52.91
N ALA A 49 38.00 49.87 54.21
CA ALA A 49 36.97 49.37 55.10
C ALA A 49 35.57 49.90 54.74
N LEU A 50 35.43 51.16 54.33
CA LEU A 50 34.17 51.74 53.86
C LEU A 50 33.67 51.03 52.58
N MET A 51 34.56 50.72 51.64
CA MET A 51 34.24 49.93 50.45
C MET A 51 33.81 48.49 50.83
N ALA A 52 34.51 47.85 51.76
CA ALA A 52 34.14 46.52 52.26
C ALA A 52 32.80 46.50 53.01
N ILE A 53 32.49 47.54 53.80
CA ILE A 53 31.20 47.72 54.46
C ILE A 53 30.09 47.89 53.43
N TYR A 54 30.27 48.75 52.42
CA TYR A 54 29.31 48.94 51.34
C TYR A 54 29.06 47.63 50.56
N PHE A 55 30.11 46.86 50.28
CA PHE A 55 30.01 45.53 49.67
C PHE A 55 29.18 44.55 50.52
N VAL A 56 29.45 44.44 51.82
CA VAL A 56 28.70 43.55 52.73
C VAL A 56 27.23 44.00 52.86
N VAL A 57 26.97 45.31 53.00
CA VAL A 57 25.60 45.83 53.15
C VAL A 57 24.76 45.61 51.89
N SER A 58 25.32 45.84 50.69
CA SER A 58 24.61 45.64 49.42
C SER A 58 24.31 44.16 49.10
N LEU A 59 25.10 43.21 49.62
CA LEU A 59 24.81 41.78 49.54
C LEU A 59 23.81 41.31 50.60
N ALA A 60 24.00 41.71 51.86
CA ALA A 60 23.29 41.15 53.01
C ALA A 60 21.89 41.73 53.21
N VAL A 61 21.68 43.03 52.94
CA VAL A 61 20.42 43.71 53.27
C VAL A 61 19.45 43.63 52.11
N ALA A 62 18.39 42.83 52.26
CA ALA A 62 17.37 42.60 51.22
C ALA A 62 16.71 43.88 50.67
N GLY A 63 16.65 44.96 51.46
CA GLY A 63 16.15 46.28 51.05
C GLY A 63 17.14 47.14 50.26
N PHE A 64 18.44 46.80 50.26
CA PHE A 64 19.49 47.48 49.48
C PHE A 64 20.09 46.56 48.39
N ARG A 65 19.35 45.54 47.96
CA ARG A 65 19.68 44.69 46.80
C ARG A 65 19.57 45.48 45.50
N LEU A 66 20.60 46.27 45.24
CA LEU A 66 20.96 46.79 43.93
C LEU A 66 21.07 45.63 42.92
N HIS A 67 20.88 45.91 41.64
CA HIS A 67 21.34 44.99 40.60
C HIS A 67 22.86 44.82 40.73
N ASN A 68 23.39 43.59 40.71
CA ASN A 68 24.80 43.30 41.04
C ASN A 68 25.81 44.14 40.23
N GLU A 69 25.44 44.45 38.98
CA GLU A 69 26.18 45.32 38.06
C GLU A 69 26.34 46.76 38.63
N GLN A 70 25.27 47.35 39.16
CA GLN A 70 25.29 48.69 39.78
C GLN A 70 26.05 48.70 41.13
N ALA A 71 26.01 47.60 41.90
CA ALA A 71 26.80 47.49 43.13
C ALA A 71 28.32 47.46 42.84
N GLY A 72 28.73 46.70 41.82
CA GLY A 72 30.12 46.67 41.34
C GLY A 72 30.58 48.02 40.76
N ASP A 73 29.74 48.68 39.97
CA ASP A 73 30.05 49.98 39.38
C ASP A 73 30.19 51.09 40.45
N ASN A 74 29.30 51.12 41.44
CA ASN A 74 29.41 52.04 42.58
C ASN A 74 30.73 51.84 43.35
N LEU A 75 31.18 50.59 43.55
CA LEU A 75 32.47 50.30 44.20
C LEU A 75 33.68 50.75 43.37
N TYR A 76 33.60 50.61 42.05
CA TYR A 76 34.61 51.13 41.13
C TYR A 76 34.70 52.67 41.19
N TYR A 77 33.56 53.37 41.12
CA TYR A 77 33.53 54.83 41.26
C TYR A 77 34.01 55.29 42.64
N MET A 78 33.66 54.57 43.71
CA MET A 78 34.11 54.88 45.08
C MET A 78 35.65 54.81 45.20
N GLY A 79 36.28 53.71 44.75
CA GLY A 79 37.75 53.56 44.77
C GLY A 79 38.48 54.59 43.91
N PHE A 80 37.91 54.93 42.74
CA PHE A 80 38.42 55.97 41.85
C PHE A 80 38.35 57.37 42.50
N LEU A 81 37.20 57.76 43.05
CA LEU A 81 37.01 59.06 43.72
C LEU A 81 37.85 59.19 44.99
N PHE A 82 38.03 58.11 45.76
CA PHE A 82 38.94 58.06 46.90
C PHE A 82 40.39 58.26 46.47
N THR A 83 40.83 57.62 45.38
CA THR A 83 42.19 57.80 44.85
C THR A 83 42.40 59.24 44.33
N LEU A 84 41.45 59.80 43.58
CA LEU A 84 41.52 61.19 43.11
C LEU A 84 41.56 62.21 44.26
N SER A 85 40.71 62.03 45.28
CA SER A 85 40.70 62.90 46.48
C SER A 85 42.03 62.81 47.21
N SER A 86 42.54 61.59 47.39
CA SER A 86 43.83 61.34 48.02
C SER A 86 44.99 61.97 47.24
N LEU A 87 44.98 61.91 45.91
CA LEU A 87 45.97 62.56 45.04
C LEU A 87 45.87 64.09 45.13
N GLY A 88 44.67 64.67 44.98
CA GLY A 88 44.46 66.12 45.02
C GLY A 88 44.97 66.77 46.30
N VAL A 89 44.75 66.11 47.45
CA VAL A 89 45.25 66.61 48.74
C VAL A 89 46.76 66.41 48.90
N SER A 90 47.35 65.35 48.34
CA SER A 90 48.82 65.23 48.26
C SER A 90 49.45 66.36 47.43
N LEU A 91 48.82 66.74 46.31
CA LEU A 91 49.30 67.81 45.43
C LEU A 91 49.11 69.20 46.07
N TYR A 92 48.03 69.41 46.81
CA TYR A 92 47.81 70.63 47.59
C TYR A 92 48.87 70.82 48.68
N LEU A 93 49.16 69.77 49.47
CA LEU A 93 50.17 69.81 50.53
C LEU A 93 51.61 69.95 49.98
N PHE A 94 51.89 69.42 48.78
CA PHE A 94 53.18 69.56 48.11
C PHE A 94 53.56 71.03 47.87
N ALA A 95 52.60 71.91 47.61
CA ALA A 95 52.85 73.34 47.43
C ALA A 95 53.33 74.08 48.69
N GLY A 96 53.29 73.42 49.87
CA GLY A 96 53.87 73.92 51.11
C GLY A 96 55.36 73.58 51.25
N GLU A 97 55.66 72.31 51.55
CA GLU A 97 57.01 71.93 52.03
C GLU A 97 57.39 70.44 51.80
N THR A 98 56.64 69.69 50.99
CA THR A 98 56.76 68.20 50.98
C THR A 98 57.78 67.67 49.96
N SER A 99 58.50 66.58 50.29
CA SER A 99 59.37 65.89 49.33
C SER A 99 58.59 65.10 48.27
N ILE A 100 59.13 65.01 47.05
CA ILE A 100 58.52 64.27 45.92
C ILE A 100 58.29 62.79 46.29
N GLU A 101 59.24 62.17 47.00
CA GLU A 101 59.14 60.79 47.50
C GLU A 101 57.88 60.58 48.37
N THR A 102 57.53 61.56 49.21
CA THR A 102 56.32 61.52 50.03
C THR A 102 55.05 61.55 49.18
N ILE A 103 55.03 62.30 48.07
CA ILE A 103 53.92 62.27 47.11
C ILE A 103 53.80 60.89 46.47
N VAL A 104 54.91 60.32 45.99
CA VAL A 104 54.93 59.02 45.31
C VAL A 104 54.47 57.90 46.26
N ARG A 105 54.92 57.92 47.52
CA ARG A 105 54.46 56.99 48.57
C ARG A 105 52.98 57.17 48.89
N ASN A 106 52.51 58.41 49.06
CA ASN A 106 51.10 58.72 49.27
C ASN A 106 50.21 58.28 48.09
N PHE A 107 50.71 58.41 46.86
CA PHE A 107 50.02 58.02 45.63
C PHE A 107 49.96 56.49 45.49
N GLY A 108 51.09 55.79 45.61
CA GLY A 108 51.14 54.33 45.49
C GLY A 108 50.22 53.61 46.49
N ILE A 109 50.15 54.11 47.73
CA ILE A 109 49.22 53.56 48.72
C ILE A 109 47.76 53.98 48.42
N ALA A 110 47.49 55.21 47.94
CA ALA A 110 46.14 55.61 47.51
C ALA A 110 45.58 54.73 46.39
N VAL A 111 46.39 54.40 45.39
CA VAL A 111 46.03 53.56 44.23
C VAL A 111 45.51 52.18 44.64
N THR A 112 45.88 51.66 45.82
CA THR A 112 45.33 50.40 46.34
C THR A 112 43.80 50.43 46.48
N SER A 113 43.19 51.60 46.73
CA SER A 113 41.73 51.77 46.77
C SER A 113 41.09 51.69 45.38
N THR A 114 41.73 52.23 44.34
CA THR A 114 41.31 51.98 42.94
C THR A 114 41.44 50.51 42.58
N ILE A 115 42.57 49.86 42.90
CA ILE A 115 42.79 48.44 42.61
C ILE A 115 41.71 47.59 43.29
N ALA A 116 41.45 47.81 44.58
CA ALA A 116 40.39 47.13 45.31
C ALA A 116 39.01 47.35 44.65
N GLY A 117 38.68 48.58 44.25
CA GLY A 117 37.43 48.89 43.55
C GLY A 117 37.28 48.15 42.22
N VAL A 118 38.35 48.06 41.42
CA VAL A 118 38.36 47.31 40.16
C VAL A 118 38.24 45.79 40.40
N THR A 119 39.02 45.22 41.32
CA THR A 119 38.93 43.80 41.68
C THR A 119 37.53 43.44 42.19
N LEU A 120 36.94 44.30 43.03
CA LEU A 120 35.63 44.05 43.61
C LEU A 120 34.48 44.26 42.61
N ARG A 121 34.63 45.17 41.64
CA ARG A 121 33.76 45.26 40.45
C ARG A 121 33.81 43.97 39.62
N ILE A 122 35.00 43.44 39.35
CA ILE A 122 35.17 42.19 38.59
C ILE A 122 34.49 41.03 39.34
N LEU A 123 34.66 40.92 40.65
CA LEU A 123 34.00 39.91 41.47
C LEU A 123 32.46 40.04 41.42
N PHE A 124 31.92 41.25 41.60
CA PHE A 124 30.48 41.50 41.50
C PHE A 124 29.92 41.16 40.12
N ASN A 125 30.61 41.55 39.05
CA ASN A 125 30.15 41.32 37.68
C ASN A 125 30.29 39.86 37.22
N GLN A 126 31.13 39.05 37.88
CA GLN A 126 31.16 37.59 37.69
C GLN A 126 30.03 36.87 38.44
N MET A 127 29.48 37.45 39.51
CA MET A 127 28.24 36.96 40.16
C MET A 127 26.96 37.27 39.34
N ARG A 128 27.10 37.72 38.09
CA ARG A 128 26.01 38.08 37.16
C ARG A 128 25.39 36.87 36.45
N ARG A 129 24.86 35.94 37.25
CA ARG A 129 23.78 35.02 36.84
C ARG A 129 22.68 35.15 37.87
N ASP A 130 21.67 35.97 37.58
CA ASP A 130 20.47 36.01 38.41
C ASP A 130 19.55 34.86 37.98
N PRO A 131 19.38 33.80 38.80
CA PRO A 131 18.54 32.68 38.42
C PRO A 131 17.05 33.03 38.51
N ILE A 132 16.66 34.07 39.24
CA ILE A 132 15.26 34.33 39.61
C ILE A 132 14.48 34.93 38.43
N ASP A 133 15.08 35.88 37.70
CA ASP A 133 14.42 36.46 36.53
C ASP A 133 14.42 35.50 35.33
N ILE A 134 15.43 34.64 35.21
CA ILE A 134 15.44 33.51 34.26
C ILE A 134 14.36 32.48 34.66
N GLU A 135 14.21 32.16 35.94
CA GLU A 135 13.16 31.24 36.40
C GLU A 135 11.76 31.83 36.13
N ARG A 136 11.56 33.14 36.31
CA ARG A 136 10.30 33.82 36.00
C ARG A 136 9.97 33.79 34.51
N SER A 137 10.92 34.10 33.63
CA SER A 137 10.69 34.06 32.18
C SER A 137 10.43 32.63 31.70
N VAL A 138 11.22 31.65 32.14
CA VAL A 138 11.02 30.23 31.81
C VAL A 138 9.68 29.71 32.36
N ARG A 139 9.27 30.06 33.59
CA ARG A 139 7.93 29.73 34.11
C ARG A 139 6.81 30.33 33.26
N HIS A 140 6.98 31.54 32.73
CA HIS A 140 5.99 32.19 31.86
C HIS A 140 5.92 31.52 30.49
N GLU A 141 7.07 31.29 29.85
CA GLU A 141 7.19 30.63 28.55
C GLU A 141 6.65 29.19 28.60
N LEU A 142 7.00 28.41 29.62
CA LEU A 142 6.45 27.06 29.83
C LEU A 142 4.93 27.09 30.02
N ALA A 143 4.39 28.08 30.74
CA ALA A 143 2.94 28.23 30.91
C ALA A 143 2.24 28.63 29.60
N GLU A 144 2.89 29.42 28.74
CA GLU A 144 2.36 29.76 27.42
C GLU A 144 2.39 28.55 26.47
N MET A 145 3.54 27.86 26.37
CA MET A 145 3.69 26.65 25.56
C MET A 145 2.70 25.56 25.99
N THR A 146 2.48 25.38 27.29
CA THR A 146 1.48 24.44 27.83
C THR A 146 0.05 24.81 27.40
N ARG A 147 -0.29 26.11 27.33
CA ARG A 147 -1.59 26.58 26.82
C ARG A 147 -1.74 26.34 25.32
N ARG A 148 -0.68 26.59 24.53
CA ARG A 148 -0.65 26.30 23.08
C ARG A 148 -0.86 24.80 22.82
N VAL A 149 -0.06 23.94 23.45
CA VAL A 149 -0.16 22.47 23.34
C VAL A 149 -1.55 21.97 23.75
N ARG A 150 -2.13 22.48 24.85
CA ARG A 150 -3.50 22.13 25.23
C ARG A 150 -4.52 22.51 24.16
N THR A 151 -4.40 23.72 23.59
CA THR A 151 -5.33 24.21 22.56
C THR A 151 -5.27 23.34 21.31
N GLU A 152 -4.07 22.92 20.92
CA GLU A 152 -3.83 22.03 19.79
C GLU A 152 -4.43 20.63 20.04
N LEU A 153 -4.19 20.04 21.22
CA LEU A 153 -4.77 18.75 21.61
C LEU A 153 -6.31 18.79 21.68
N ASP A 154 -6.88 19.88 22.22
CA ASP A 154 -8.33 20.12 22.21
C ASP A 154 -8.85 20.27 20.76
N SER A 155 -8.04 20.77 19.81
CA SER A 155 -8.37 20.83 18.39
C SER A 155 -8.36 19.43 17.74
N SER A 156 -7.23 18.71 17.82
CA SER A 156 -7.08 17.36 17.27
C SER A 156 -8.13 16.38 17.83
N SER A 157 -8.50 16.50 19.10
CA SER A 157 -9.55 15.68 19.72
C SER A 157 -10.92 15.88 19.05
N ARG A 158 -11.25 17.11 18.66
CA ARG A 158 -12.48 17.41 17.89
C ARG A 158 -12.39 16.88 16.46
N GLU A 159 -11.23 17.03 15.81
CA GLU A 159 -10.99 16.52 14.46
C GLU A 159 -11.06 14.99 14.39
N PHE A 160 -10.41 14.26 15.30
CA PHE A 160 -10.57 12.80 15.42
C PHE A 160 -12.01 12.39 15.68
N SER A 161 -12.74 13.15 16.52
CA SER A 161 -14.17 12.89 16.78
C SER A 161 -15.06 13.12 15.55
N HIS A 162 -14.71 14.10 14.72
CA HIS A 162 -15.37 14.38 13.44
C HIS A 162 -15.04 13.29 12.40
N TYR A 163 -13.75 13.01 12.18
CA TYR A 163 -13.26 11.94 11.29
C TYR A 163 -13.88 10.59 11.63
N ARG A 164 -13.94 10.21 12.91
CA ARG A 164 -14.59 8.97 13.35
C ARG A 164 -16.07 8.93 12.95
N ARG A 165 -16.80 10.05 13.06
CA ARG A 165 -18.22 10.11 12.65
C ARG A 165 -18.35 9.94 11.14
N VAL A 166 -17.61 10.72 10.35
CA VAL A 166 -17.66 10.66 8.88
C VAL A 166 -17.21 9.28 8.37
N SER A 167 -16.19 8.68 8.96
CA SER A 167 -15.73 7.33 8.62
C SER A 167 -16.79 6.26 8.90
N ASN A 168 -17.49 6.31 10.05
CA ASN A 168 -18.59 5.37 10.33
C ASN A 168 -19.79 5.60 9.40
N GLN A 169 -20.09 6.85 9.05
CA GLN A 169 -21.14 7.19 8.08
C GLN A 169 -20.82 6.63 6.69
N MET A 170 -19.64 6.94 6.13
CA MET A 170 -19.20 6.42 4.82
C MET A 170 -19.11 4.90 4.78
N LEU A 171 -18.76 4.24 5.89
CA LEU A 171 -18.81 2.77 5.98
C LEU A 171 -20.25 2.25 5.94
N SER A 172 -21.19 2.88 6.66
CA SER A 172 -22.61 2.49 6.65
C SER A 172 -23.23 2.68 5.27
N GLU A 173 -23.07 3.87 4.69
CA GLU A 173 -23.55 4.21 3.34
C GLU A 173 -22.91 3.31 2.27
N GLY A 174 -21.62 3.03 2.40
CA GLY A 174 -20.89 2.11 1.51
C GLY A 174 -21.38 0.67 1.59
N PHE A 175 -21.68 0.14 2.79
CA PHE A 175 -22.26 -1.20 2.93
C PHE A 175 -23.70 -1.27 2.39
N GLU A 176 -24.49 -0.20 2.54
CA GLU A 176 -25.86 -0.13 2.03
C GLU A 176 -25.89 -0.10 0.49
N GLU A 177 -25.05 0.72 -0.15
CA GLU A 177 -24.92 0.73 -1.61
C GLU A 177 -24.35 -0.59 -2.15
N ILE A 178 -23.37 -1.21 -1.47
CA ILE A 178 -22.86 -2.54 -1.83
C ILE A 178 -23.98 -3.59 -1.77
N ALA A 179 -24.84 -3.57 -0.75
CA ALA A 179 -25.95 -4.51 -0.63
C ALA A 179 -27.00 -4.31 -1.74
N HIS A 180 -27.42 -3.07 -1.99
CA HIS A 180 -28.34 -2.70 -3.07
C HIS A 180 -27.79 -3.05 -4.45
N GLN A 181 -26.51 -2.81 -4.69
CA GLN A 181 -25.84 -3.13 -5.96
C GLN A 181 -25.62 -4.64 -6.13
N ALA A 182 -25.40 -5.39 -5.05
CA ALA A 182 -25.37 -6.85 -5.06
C ALA A 182 -26.75 -7.45 -5.38
N GLU A 183 -27.85 -6.92 -4.80
CA GLU A 183 -29.21 -7.33 -5.15
C GLU A 183 -29.51 -7.08 -6.64
N ARG A 184 -29.22 -5.87 -7.12
CA ARG A 184 -29.44 -5.48 -8.52
C ARG A 184 -28.64 -6.34 -9.51
N ASN A 185 -27.38 -6.66 -9.19
CA ASN A 185 -26.57 -7.59 -9.96
C ASN A 185 -27.16 -9.02 -9.91
N GLY A 186 -27.67 -9.46 -8.76
CA GLY A 186 -28.37 -10.74 -8.61
C GLY A 186 -29.63 -10.83 -9.48
N GLN A 187 -30.41 -9.75 -9.58
CA GLN A 187 -31.60 -9.68 -10.44
C GLN A 187 -31.24 -9.80 -11.93
N GLU A 188 -30.21 -9.08 -12.41
CA GLU A 188 -29.73 -9.21 -13.79
C GLU A 188 -29.10 -10.58 -14.07
N ILE A 189 -28.36 -11.18 -13.13
CA ILE A 189 -27.84 -12.55 -13.27
C ILE A 189 -28.98 -13.57 -13.42
N ASN A 190 -30.06 -13.46 -12.64
CA ASN A 190 -31.24 -14.33 -12.78
C ASN A 190 -31.91 -14.17 -14.16
N LYS A 191 -32.05 -12.93 -14.64
CA LYS A 191 -32.62 -12.61 -15.96
C LYS A 191 -31.75 -13.12 -17.13
N ILE A 192 -30.42 -13.09 -16.97
CA ILE A 192 -29.48 -13.74 -17.90
C ILE A 192 -29.63 -15.27 -17.84
N LEU A 193 -29.73 -15.87 -16.64
CA LEU A 193 -29.95 -17.31 -16.48
C LEU A 193 -31.26 -17.79 -17.11
N GLU A 194 -32.36 -17.05 -16.93
CA GLU A 194 -33.64 -17.38 -17.56
C GLU A 194 -33.55 -17.30 -19.10
N THR A 195 -32.85 -16.30 -19.62
CA THR A 195 -32.61 -16.14 -21.06
C THR A 195 -31.79 -17.32 -21.61
N LEU A 196 -30.71 -17.70 -20.93
CA LEU A 196 -29.87 -18.85 -21.29
C LEU A 196 -30.64 -20.17 -21.21
N ALA A 197 -31.45 -20.38 -20.16
CA ALA A 197 -32.26 -21.58 -20.00
C ALA A 197 -33.31 -21.70 -21.12
N ARG A 198 -34.00 -20.61 -21.48
CA ARG A 198 -34.91 -20.56 -22.62
C ARG A 198 -34.18 -20.86 -23.94
N GLN A 199 -33.00 -20.27 -24.16
CA GLN A 199 -32.18 -20.52 -25.36
C GLN A 199 -31.64 -21.96 -25.45
N ALA A 200 -31.36 -22.61 -24.32
CA ALA A 200 -30.87 -24.00 -24.27
C ALA A 200 -31.99 -25.03 -24.51
N VAL A 201 -33.23 -24.75 -24.09
CA VAL A 201 -34.36 -25.68 -24.27
C VAL A 201 -34.81 -25.78 -25.73
N THR A 202 -34.76 -24.70 -26.52
CA THR A 202 -35.17 -24.72 -27.94
C THR A 202 -34.45 -25.78 -28.77
N PRO A 203 -33.10 -25.81 -28.88
CA PRO A 203 -32.40 -26.82 -29.70
C PRO A 203 -32.53 -28.25 -29.15
N ILE A 204 -32.81 -28.43 -27.86
CA ILE A 204 -33.12 -29.75 -27.28
C ILE A 204 -34.47 -30.24 -27.80
N ASN A 205 -35.49 -29.37 -27.81
CA ASN A 205 -36.82 -29.70 -28.35
C ASN A 205 -36.75 -29.94 -29.88
N ASP A 206 -36.01 -29.11 -30.61
CA ASP A 206 -35.84 -29.25 -32.06
C ASP A 206 -35.16 -30.59 -32.40
N ALA A 207 -34.08 -30.95 -31.69
CA ALA A 207 -33.39 -32.23 -31.84
C ALA A 207 -34.29 -33.43 -31.45
N ALA A 208 -35.09 -33.31 -30.38
CA ALA A 208 -36.03 -34.35 -29.97
C ALA A 208 -37.16 -34.55 -31.00
N ALA A 209 -37.67 -33.46 -31.60
CA ALA A 209 -38.65 -33.53 -32.68
C ALA A 209 -38.04 -34.15 -33.94
N GLN A 210 -36.81 -33.78 -34.30
CA GLN A 210 -36.09 -34.34 -35.45
C GLN A 210 -35.80 -35.85 -35.28
N LEU A 211 -35.34 -36.27 -34.09
CA LEU A 211 -35.19 -37.69 -33.73
C LEU A 211 -36.52 -38.46 -33.80
N THR A 212 -37.62 -37.85 -33.35
CA THR A 212 -38.95 -38.45 -33.40
C THR A 212 -39.39 -38.66 -34.86
N ALA A 213 -39.17 -37.67 -35.73
CA ALA A 213 -39.44 -37.78 -37.16
C ALA A 213 -38.60 -38.88 -37.83
N THR A 214 -37.30 -38.96 -37.53
CA THR A 214 -36.42 -40.03 -38.02
C THR A 214 -36.87 -41.42 -37.52
N THR A 215 -37.27 -41.54 -36.26
CA THR A 215 -37.82 -42.81 -35.71
C THR A 215 -39.13 -43.22 -36.40
N SER A 216 -39.99 -42.25 -36.74
CA SER A 216 -41.22 -42.51 -37.50
C SER A 216 -40.91 -43.00 -38.92
N GLN A 217 -39.96 -42.35 -39.62
CA GLN A 217 -39.52 -42.77 -40.96
C GLN A 217 -38.87 -44.16 -40.92
N LEU A 218 -38.03 -44.45 -39.92
CA LEU A 218 -37.47 -45.79 -39.73
C LEU A 218 -38.56 -46.84 -39.47
N SER A 219 -39.62 -46.50 -38.72
CA SER A 219 -40.75 -47.39 -38.47
C SER A 219 -41.55 -47.68 -39.74
N GLU A 220 -41.73 -46.68 -40.62
CA GLU A 220 -42.38 -46.84 -41.93
C GLU A 220 -41.51 -47.68 -42.89
N ILE A 221 -40.19 -47.49 -42.88
CA ILE A 221 -39.23 -48.32 -43.62
C ILE A 221 -39.24 -49.77 -43.11
N ILE A 222 -39.30 -49.99 -41.79
CA ILE A 222 -39.41 -51.33 -41.19
C ILE A 222 -40.76 -51.97 -41.54
N GLY A 223 -41.86 -51.21 -41.53
CA GLY A 223 -43.19 -51.70 -41.92
C GLY A 223 -43.28 -52.10 -43.40
N THR A 224 -42.75 -51.27 -44.30
CA THR A 224 -42.70 -51.56 -45.74
C THR A 224 -41.73 -52.70 -46.07
N PHE A 225 -40.58 -52.78 -45.39
CA PHE A 225 -39.67 -53.93 -45.48
C PHE A 225 -40.33 -55.22 -44.96
N GLY A 226 -41.04 -55.16 -43.83
CA GLY A 226 -41.81 -56.28 -43.28
C GLY A 226 -42.88 -56.77 -44.25
N ALA A 227 -43.66 -55.87 -44.85
CA ALA A 227 -44.65 -56.21 -45.87
C ALA A 227 -44.01 -56.79 -47.15
N ALA A 228 -42.82 -56.33 -47.55
CA ALA A 228 -42.07 -56.91 -48.66
C ALA A 228 -41.57 -58.33 -48.34
N VAL A 229 -41.04 -58.55 -47.13
CA VAL A 229 -40.63 -59.88 -46.64
C VAL A 229 -41.83 -60.83 -46.53
N GLU A 230 -42.98 -60.36 -46.06
CA GLU A 230 -44.21 -61.17 -45.99
C GLU A 230 -44.74 -61.52 -47.40
N ASN A 231 -44.67 -60.59 -48.37
CA ASN A 231 -45.00 -60.89 -49.77
C ASN A 231 -44.03 -61.90 -50.40
N VAL A 232 -42.73 -61.85 -50.07
CA VAL A 232 -41.76 -62.87 -50.48
C VAL A 232 -42.09 -64.21 -49.80
N GLY A 233 -42.43 -64.21 -48.51
CA GLY A 233 -42.86 -65.40 -47.77
C GLY A 233 -44.10 -66.05 -48.38
N LYS A 234 -45.15 -65.27 -48.67
CA LYS A 234 -46.38 -65.73 -49.33
C LYS A 234 -46.11 -66.30 -50.72
N LYS A 235 -45.27 -65.64 -51.53
CA LYS A 235 -44.82 -66.23 -52.81
C LYS A 235 -44.05 -67.54 -52.64
N LEU A 236 -43.26 -67.67 -51.58
CA LEU A 236 -42.51 -68.91 -51.29
C LEU A 236 -43.43 -70.03 -50.76
N GLU A 237 -44.55 -69.66 -50.14
CA GLU A 237 -45.61 -70.55 -49.67
C GLU A 237 -46.53 -71.00 -50.83
N GLU A 238 -46.87 -70.10 -51.77
CA GLU A 238 -47.52 -70.44 -53.04
C GLU A 238 -46.65 -71.35 -53.93
N ILE A 239 -45.32 -71.33 -53.75
CA ILE A 239 -44.34 -72.17 -54.46
C ILE A 239 -44.13 -73.54 -53.75
N ARG A 240 -44.90 -73.88 -52.71
CA ARG A 240 -44.88 -75.24 -52.13
C ARG A 240 -45.77 -76.22 -52.86
N SER A 241 -45.13 -76.99 -53.75
CA SER A 241 -45.62 -78.18 -54.47
C SER A 241 -46.88 -77.97 -55.32
N PRO A 242 -46.74 -78.20 -56.63
CA PRO A 242 -47.24 -79.48 -57.12
C PRO A 242 -46.18 -80.23 -57.95
N GLU A 243 -45.70 -81.36 -57.40
CA GLU A 243 -45.02 -82.40 -58.18
C GLU A 243 -45.95 -82.94 -59.29
N ASP A 244 -47.26 -82.84 -59.06
CA ASP A 244 -48.33 -83.12 -60.01
C ASP A 244 -48.31 -82.21 -61.26
N LEU A 245 -47.83 -80.95 -61.18
CA LEU A 245 -47.80 -80.06 -62.34
C LEU A 245 -46.72 -80.52 -63.33
N VAL A 246 -45.54 -80.89 -62.80
CA VAL A 246 -44.45 -81.49 -63.56
C VAL A 246 -44.88 -82.83 -64.16
N ARG A 247 -45.69 -83.61 -63.44
CA ARG A 247 -46.24 -84.88 -63.96
C ARG A 247 -47.34 -84.68 -65.01
N ALA A 248 -48.18 -83.66 -64.87
CA ALA A 248 -49.29 -83.37 -65.78
C ALA A 248 -48.82 -82.83 -67.15
N GLU A 249 -47.88 -81.88 -67.16
CA GLU A 249 -47.32 -81.30 -68.40
C GLU A 249 -46.37 -82.26 -69.13
N LEU A 250 -45.59 -83.08 -68.40
CA LEU A 250 -44.67 -84.03 -69.03
C LEU A 250 -45.33 -85.32 -69.50
N ALA A 251 -46.52 -85.68 -68.98
CA ALA A 251 -47.27 -86.85 -69.45
C ALA A 251 -47.58 -86.84 -70.96
N PRO A 252 -48.19 -85.78 -71.56
CA PRO A 252 -48.40 -85.71 -73.00
C PRO A 252 -47.10 -85.63 -73.78
N ALA A 253 -46.04 -85.00 -73.25
CA ALA A 253 -44.73 -84.97 -73.91
C ALA A 253 -44.10 -86.38 -74.00
N ILE A 254 -44.13 -87.15 -72.92
CA ILE A 254 -43.63 -88.54 -72.88
C ILE A 254 -44.50 -89.45 -73.78
N ALA A 255 -45.82 -89.27 -73.78
CA ALA A 255 -46.72 -89.98 -74.67
C ALA A 255 -46.43 -89.67 -76.15
N ALA A 256 -46.27 -88.39 -76.51
CA ALA A 256 -45.93 -87.97 -77.88
C ALA A 256 -44.54 -88.47 -78.32
N ILE A 257 -43.55 -88.53 -77.43
CA ILE A 257 -42.24 -89.14 -77.72
C ILE A 257 -42.38 -90.64 -77.97
N LYS A 258 -43.20 -91.35 -77.17
CA LYS A 258 -43.48 -92.78 -77.37
C LYS A 258 -44.23 -93.04 -78.69
N GLU A 259 -45.27 -92.27 -78.97
CA GLU A 259 -46.08 -92.37 -80.18
C GLU A 259 -45.27 -91.99 -81.43
N MET A 260 -44.40 -90.97 -81.36
CA MET A 260 -43.47 -90.64 -82.44
C MET A 260 -42.42 -91.74 -82.66
N SER A 261 -41.94 -92.38 -81.59
CA SER A 261 -41.03 -93.55 -81.68
C SER A 261 -41.70 -94.74 -82.36
N GLU A 262 -42.94 -95.07 -81.95
CA GLU A 262 -43.73 -96.17 -82.53
C GLU A 262 -44.18 -95.85 -83.97
N ALA A 263 -44.47 -94.59 -84.29
CA ALA A 263 -44.77 -94.12 -85.65
C ALA A 263 -43.54 -94.12 -86.57
N GLN A 264 -42.33 -93.83 -86.08
CA GLN A 264 -41.09 -93.90 -86.86
C GLN A 264 -40.62 -95.35 -87.14
N LEU A 265 -41.08 -96.33 -86.34
CA LEU A 265 -40.83 -97.75 -86.61
C LEU A 265 -41.57 -98.29 -87.85
N GLN A 266 -42.68 -97.68 -88.30
CA GLN A 266 -43.32 -98.05 -89.57
C GLN A 266 -42.46 -97.71 -90.81
N PRO A 267 -41.98 -96.46 -90.99
CA PRO A 267 -40.99 -96.12 -92.02
C PRO A 267 -39.77 -97.02 -91.98
N LEU A 268 -39.24 -97.35 -90.79
CA LEU A 268 -38.04 -98.21 -90.68
C LEU A 268 -38.24 -99.60 -91.29
N ARG A 269 -39.42 -100.23 -91.15
CA ARG A 269 -39.69 -101.53 -91.80
C ARG A 269 -39.86 -101.42 -93.32
N ASN A 270 -40.32 -100.28 -93.83
CA ASN A 270 -40.33 -100.01 -95.27
C ASN A 270 -38.93 -99.66 -95.80
N ILE A 271 -38.09 -99.02 -94.96
CA ILE A 271 -36.69 -98.75 -95.21
C ILE A 271 -35.87 -100.05 -95.19
N GLU A 272 -36.22 -101.06 -94.39
CA GLU A 272 -35.58 -102.39 -94.45
C GLU A 272 -35.81 -103.05 -95.84
N VAL A 273 -37.03 -102.98 -96.37
CA VAL A 273 -37.33 -103.44 -97.75
C VAL A 273 -36.63 -102.58 -98.81
N ALA A 274 -36.48 -101.28 -98.59
CA ALA A 274 -35.74 -100.40 -99.50
C ALA A 274 -34.22 -100.62 -99.44
N ILE A 275 -33.67 -100.87 -98.26
CA ILE A 275 -32.24 -101.18 -98.03
C ILE A 275 -31.92 -102.58 -98.52
N GLY A 276 -32.84 -103.54 -98.52
CA GLY A 276 -32.67 -104.77 -99.31
C GLY A 276 -32.36 -104.45 -100.78
N ARG A 277 -33.16 -103.57 -101.39
CA ARG A 277 -32.96 -103.07 -102.77
C ARG A 277 -31.81 -102.07 -102.94
N MET A 278 -31.12 -101.69 -101.87
CA MET A 278 -30.03 -100.71 -101.88
C MET A 278 -28.69 -101.29 -101.41
N ALA A 279 -28.70 -102.44 -100.73
CA ALA A 279 -27.59 -103.37 -100.60
C ALA A 279 -27.36 -104.13 -101.94
N GLU A 280 -28.39 -104.22 -102.79
CA GLU A 280 -28.23 -104.47 -104.23
C GLU A 280 -27.51 -103.31 -104.99
N ALA A 281 -27.15 -102.20 -104.31
CA ALA A 281 -26.58 -101.00 -104.96
C ALA A 281 -25.31 -100.38 -104.34
N MET A 282 -25.11 -100.38 -103.00
CA MET A 282 -24.06 -99.59 -102.29
C MET A 282 -23.64 -100.23 -100.93
N GLY A 283 -22.56 -99.84 -100.22
CA GLY A 283 -21.66 -98.66 -100.33
C GLY A 283 -20.55 -98.54 -99.24
N GLN A 284 -20.50 -97.43 -98.46
CA GLN A 284 -19.33 -96.96 -97.63
C GLN A 284 -19.61 -96.03 -96.34
N ALA A 285 -18.98 -96.29 -95.13
CA ALA A 285 -18.25 -95.41 -94.09
C ALA A 285 -18.81 -94.39 -92.91
N PRO A 286 -17.98 -93.85 -91.88
CA PRO A 286 -18.30 -93.14 -90.52
C PRO A 286 -17.44 -91.88 -89.90
N LEU A 287 -17.66 -91.22 -88.66
CA LEU A 287 -16.83 -90.10 -87.93
C LEU A 287 -17.15 -89.61 -86.36
N PRO A 288 -16.32 -88.79 -85.55
CA PRO A 288 -16.41 -88.40 -84.03
C PRO A 288 -16.25 -86.87 -83.44
N ARG A 289 -16.00 -86.52 -82.08
CA ARG A 289 -16.06 -85.14 -81.33
C ARG A 289 -15.29 -84.84 -79.90
N SER A 290 -15.14 -83.57 -79.33
CA SER A 290 -14.49 -83.05 -77.97
C SER A 290 -14.94 -81.59 -77.40
N ALA A 291 -14.54 -80.71 -76.36
CA ALA A 291 -13.60 -80.44 -75.14
C ALA A 291 -13.92 -79.13 -74.17
N ALA A 292 -13.15 -78.67 -73.09
CA ALA A 292 -13.37 -77.50 -72.05
C ALA A 292 -12.09 -76.96 -71.16
N ALA A 293 -11.88 -76.02 -70.11
CA ALA A 293 -12.48 -74.89 -69.20
C ALA A 293 -11.49 -74.01 -68.19
N GLU A 294 -11.93 -73.17 -67.15
CA GLU A 294 -11.33 -72.54 -65.82
C GLU A 294 -10.78 -71.02 -65.43
N PRO A 295 -10.76 -70.45 -64.11
CA PRO A 295 -10.49 -68.98 -63.58
C PRO A 295 -9.77 -68.56 -62.15
N ASP A 296 -9.54 -67.25 -61.67
CA ASP A 296 -8.91 -66.71 -60.30
C ASP A 296 -8.95 -65.11 -59.84
N ASP A 297 -8.59 -64.57 -58.58
CA ASP A 297 -8.53 -63.08 -58.02
C ASP A 297 -7.96 -62.65 -56.50
N ALA A 298 -7.53 -61.36 -56.08
CA ALA A 298 -7.37 -60.69 -54.65
C ALA A 298 -6.57 -59.27 -54.25
N ALA A 299 -6.87 -58.52 -53.08
CA ALA A 299 -6.01 -57.77 -51.98
C ALA A 299 -5.73 -56.17 -51.60
N SER A 300 -5.74 -55.74 -50.24
CA SER A 300 -4.94 -54.80 -49.23
C SER A 300 -4.70 -53.18 -48.98
N GLU A 301 -4.78 -52.65 -47.67
CA GLU A 301 -4.03 -51.63 -46.69
C GLU A 301 -3.71 -50.02 -46.74
N ASN A 302 -3.55 -49.27 -45.56
CA ASN A 302 -2.53 -48.17 -45.09
C ASN A 302 -2.80 -46.63 -44.55
N GLU A 303 -1.74 -45.85 -44.10
CA GLU A 303 -1.49 -44.67 -43.12
C GLU A 303 -1.48 -43.11 -43.50
N ALA A 304 -1.39 -42.14 -42.49
CA ALA A 304 -0.44 -40.92 -42.38
C ALA A 304 -0.85 -39.62 -41.53
N VAL A 305 0.10 -38.76 -41.03
CA VAL A 305 -0.07 -37.44 -40.24
C VAL A 305 1.13 -36.42 -40.32
N PRO A 306 0.97 -35.05 -40.36
CA PRO A 306 1.90 -34.12 -39.60
C PRO A 306 1.51 -32.63 -39.22
N ARG A 307 2.13 -32.10 -38.12
CA ARG A 307 2.69 -30.71 -37.86
C ARG A 307 1.90 -29.52 -37.21
N LYS A 308 2.66 -28.44 -36.83
CA LYS A 308 2.39 -27.36 -35.82
C LYS A 308 2.61 -25.91 -36.31
N HIS A 309 2.07 -24.88 -35.62
CA HIS A 309 2.69 -23.53 -35.51
C HIS A 309 2.42 -22.79 -34.16
N TRP A 310 2.86 -21.52 -34.00
CA TRP A 310 3.09 -20.78 -32.72
C TRP A 310 2.04 -19.70 -32.36
N TRP A 311 1.91 -19.34 -31.07
CA TRP A 311 2.45 -18.09 -30.44
C TRP A 311 1.95 -17.87 -28.97
N HIS A 312 2.54 -16.91 -28.25
CA HIS A 312 2.21 -16.53 -26.85
C HIS A 312 1.35 -15.26 -26.77
N LEU A 313 0.52 -15.11 -25.72
CA LEU A 313 0.53 -13.96 -24.77
C LEU A 313 -0.58 -14.08 -23.71
N TRP A 314 -0.35 -13.38 -22.59
CA TRP A 314 -1.13 -13.35 -21.32
C TRP A 314 -0.99 -14.60 -20.45
#